data_AF-A0A381TUJ1-F1
#
_entry.id   AF-A0A381TUJ1-F1
#
_cell.length_a   1.000
_cell.length_b   1.000
_cell.length_c   1.000
_cell.angle_alpha   90.00
_cell.angle_beta   90.00
_cell.angle_gamma   90.00
#
_symmetry.space_group_name_H-M   'P 1'
#
loop_
_entity.id
_entity.type
_entity.pdbx_description
1 polymer ?
#
loop_
_entity_poly.entity_id
_entity_poly.type
_entity_poly.pdbx_seq_one_letter_code
_entity_poly.pdbx_strand_id
1 'polypeptide(L)'
;VPTSRFGNSHPMLYQLVALGVVAYLPGAIIFRSPVADRWRRATLAAEERCFWGVFISLSLTSIIALGLAVAEQYSFERLLAANIILSLVFVLLARGRLRLPPEAPRPNLTVLAPLTLIALGAWLYFPSSEYIIGGKDPGVYMNEGIQIAQRGALVTRDPQIASLPPNSRDLFIPRHDDDTYYGLRFMGYFVTEPASGKVVGQFPHLYPAWVSIGYGLNGLTGARQVIGIWAILGLLALYFVGARAVGTLPAFTGSVLLAVHVAQVWFSRYPNSELVLQATLLAALLAFARAHSDGDRFFGPLAATLLGLSLFVRLPAILAWAAVSLACLAGAAEGRRPRIGFIGPAILWLGLATWYFVAVLTPYAAQPIGFVQNLQTVHILLLGLGAAAVVLLLVAIRSETARAQIRRWLPGVVSGAVIIAAAYAYFLRTPGGRLAPHDAFALRTYAAYYLSPYGLVAALLGFALLVRQSFWRNSALILSLVTFSFFFFYKIRIVPEHFWMTRRFLPIILPM
;
A
#
# COMPACT_ATOMS: atom_id res chain seq x y z
N VAL A 1 23.49 30.87 -9.72
CA VAL A 1 23.37 29.87 -10.81
C VAL A 1 24.37 28.75 -10.56
N PRO A 2 23.95 27.55 -10.13
CA PRO A 2 24.75 26.35 -10.29
C PRO A 2 24.40 25.71 -11.64
N THR A 3 25.44 25.49 -12.42
CA THR A 3 25.44 24.87 -13.74
C THR A 3 24.91 23.43 -13.70
N SER A 4 23.92 23.18 -14.57
CA SER A 4 23.61 21.92 -15.26
C SER A 4 24.16 20.60 -14.68
N ARG A 5 23.33 19.90 -13.89
CA ARG A 5 23.33 18.42 -13.84
C ARG A 5 22.25 17.86 -14.78
N PHE A 6 22.25 18.29 -16.04
CA PHE A 6 21.49 17.59 -17.08
C PHE A 6 22.45 16.68 -17.82
N GLY A 7 22.27 15.37 -17.67
CA GLY A 7 22.86 14.37 -18.55
C GLY A 7 24.18 13.73 -18.12
N ASN A 8 24.34 13.31 -16.86
CA ASN A 8 25.26 12.20 -16.61
C ASN A 8 24.46 10.91 -16.70
N SER A 9 24.43 10.29 -17.87
CA SER A 9 24.09 8.88 -17.99
C SER A 9 25.14 8.11 -17.20
N HIS A 10 24.82 7.75 -15.95
CA HIS A 10 25.68 6.88 -15.17
C HIS A 10 25.92 5.59 -15.97
N PRO A 11 27.15 5.05 -15.94
CA PRO A 11 27.43 3.80 -16.63
C PRO A 11 26.45 2.73 -16.15
N MET A 12 25.98 1.87 -17.06
CA MET A 12 24.97 0.83 -16.78
C MET A 12 25.33 -0.01 -15.53
N LEU A 13 26.62 -0.26 -15.32
CA LEU A 13 27.13 -0.94 -14.12
C LEU A 13 26.78 -0.22 -12.81
N TYR A 14 26.92 1.11 -12.75
CA TYR A 14 26.54 1.90 -11.57
C TYR A 14 25.04 1.77 -11.29
N GLN A 15 24.20 1.87 -12.33
CA GLN A 15 22.75 1.75 -12.19
C GLN A 15 22.35 0.37 -11.65
N LEU A 16 22.97 -0.70 -12.14
CA LEU A 16 22.73 -2.06 -11.67
C LEU A 16 23.17 -2.26 -10.21
N VAL A 17 24.34 -1.73 -9.84
CA VAL A 17 24.83 -1.80 -8.45
C VAL A 17 23.91 -0.99 -7.53
N ALA A 18 23.57 0.24 -7.90
CA ALA A 18 22.68 1.10 -7.13
C ALA A 18 21.29 0.47 -6.95
N LEU A 19 20.74 -0.13 -8.02
CA LEU A 19 19.49 -0.89 -7.96
C LEU A 19 19.62 -2.09 -7.00
N GLY A 20 20.73 -2.83 -7.07
CA GLY A 20 21.00 -3.92 -6.14
C GLY A 20 21.05 -3.47 -4.68
N VAL A 21 21.68 -2.32 -4.40
CA VAL A 21 21.77 -1.71 -3.06
C VAL A 21 20.39 -1.28 -2.54
N VAL A 22 19.55 -0.71 -3.39
CA VAL A 22 18.23 -0.20 -3.00
C VAL A 22 17.18 -1.31 -2.90
N ALA A 23 17.18 -2.25 -3.84
CA ALA A 23 16.07 -3.18 -4.05
C ALA A 23 16.34 -4.62 -3.62
N TYR A 24 17.56 -4.98 -3.21
CA TYR A 24 17.85 -6.38 -2.82
C TYR A 24 18.81 -6.55 -1.64
N LEU A 25 19.95 -5.86 -1.63
CA LEU A 25 21.08 -6.14 -0.72
C LEU A 25 20.69 -6.10 0.78
N PRO A 26 20.11 -5.01 1.32
CA PRO A 26 19.70 -4.98 2.71
C PRO A 26 18.72 -6.09 3.07
N GLY A 27 17.72 -6.33 2.22
CA GLY A 27 16.70 -7.33 2.50
C GLY A 27 17.23 -8.75 2.42
N ALA A 28 18.12 -9.07 1.48
CA ALA A 28 18.80 -10.36 1.39
C ALA A 28 19.64 -10.65 2.65
N ILE A 29 20.32 -9.65 3.19
CA ILE A 29 21.11 -9.77 4.44
C ILE A 29 20.18 -9.98 5.64
N ILE A 30 19.18 -9.12 5.82
CA ILE A 30 18.25 -9.16 6.95
C ILE A 30 17.49 -10.49 6.97
N PHE A 31 16.99 -10.95 5.81
CA PHE A 31 16.27 -12.22 5.70
C PHE A 31 17.12 -13.42 6.13
N ARG A 32 18.41 -13.43 5.76
CA ARG A 32 19.38 -14.49 6.04
C ARG A 32 20.02 -14.42 7.42
N SER A 33 19.79 -13.33 8.17
CA SER A 33 20.33 -13.15 9.51
C SER A 33 19.91 -14.29 10.46
N PRO A 34 20.77 -14.70 11.41
CA PRO A 34 20.54 -15.84 12.30
C PRO A 34 19.59 -15.50 13.47
N VAL A 35 18.55 -14.70 13.22
CA VAL A 35 17.55 -14.29 14.22
C VAL A 35 16.21 -14.95 13.94
N ALA A 36 15.33 -14.96 14.94
CA ALA A 36 13.92 -15.32 14.78
C ALA A 36 13.72 -16.68 14.06
N ASP A 37 14.45 -17.72 14.49
CA ASP A 37 14.27 -19.09 13.99
C ASP A 37 14.44 -19.22 12.47
N ARG A 38 15.59 -18.75 11.96
CA ARG A 38 15.94 -18.70 10.52
C ARG A 38 15.58 -19.95 9.72
N TRP A 39 15.63 -21.14 10.33
CA TRP A 39 15.26 -22.39 9.66
C TRP A 39 13.84 -22.34 9.08
N ARG A 40 12.87 -21.69 9.74
CA ARG A 40 11.49 -21.52 9.25
C ARG A 40 11.40 -20.69 7.96
N ARG A 41 12.28 -19.70 7.82
CA ARG A 41 12.41 -18.90 6.59
C ARG A 41 13.17 -19.65 5.50
N ALA A 42 14.12 -20.50 5.90
CA ALA A 42 14.90 -21.29 4.97
C ALA A 42 14.06 -22.36 4.24
N THR A 43 13.01 -22.89 4.87
CA THR A 43 12.09 -23.85 4.25
C THR A 43 11.16 -23.25 3.20
N LEU A 44 11.05 -21.91 3.12
CA LEU A 44 10.30 -21.26 2.05
C LEU A 44 10.92 -21.57 0.68
N ALA A 45 10.09 -21.63 -0.35
CA ALA A 45 10.53 -21.80 -1.73
C ALA A 45 11.51 -20.69 -2.15
N ALA A 46 12.43 -21.01 -3.07
CA ALA A 46 13.53 -20.11 -3.42
C ALA A 46 13.04 -18.76 -3.95
N GLU A 47 12.01 -18.78 -4.78
CA GLU A 47 11.32 -17.62 -5.33
C GLU A 47 10.65 -16.76 -4.25
N GLU A 48 10.04 -17.36 -3.22
CA GLU A 48 9.43 -16.62 -2.12
C GLU A 48 10.51 -15.98 -1.23
N ARG A 49 11.64 -16.67 -1.01
CA ARG A 49 12.79 -16.08 -0.30
C ARG A 49 13.36 -14.88 -1.06
N CYS A 50 13.42 -14.95 -2.39
CA CYS A 50 13.84 -13.82 -3.23
C CYS A 50 12.85 -12.65 -3.12
N PHE A 51 11.55 -12.94 -3.23
CA PHE A 51 10.47 -11.97 -3.03
C PHE A 51 10.61 -11.23 -1.69
N TRP A 52 10.86 -11.95 -0.58
CA TRP A 52 11.08 -11.32 0.70
C TRP A 52 12.38 -10.52 0.77
N GLY A 53 13.46 -11.00 0.16
CA GLY A 53 14.69 -10.23 0.02
C GLY A 53 14.44 -8.87 -0.65
N VAL A 54 13.59 -8.84 -1.69
CA VAL A 54 13.18 -7.59 -2.34
C VAL A 54 12.32 -6.74 -1.40
N PHE A 55 11.19 -7.24 -0.90
CA PHE A 55 10.27 -6.43 -0.10
C PHE A 55 10.85 -5.89 1.21
N ILE A 56 11.78 -6.62 1.85
CA ILE A 56 12.50 -6.10 3.02
C ILE A 56 13.42 -4.96 2.61
N SER A 57 14.12 -5.08 1.48
CA SER A 57 14.97 -4.01 0.95
C SER A 57 14.15 -2.78 0.58
N LEU A 58 13.02 -2.96 -0.11
CA LEU A 58 12.10 -1.87 -0.44
C LEU A 58 11.58 -1.19 0.82
N SER A 59 11.20 -1.96 1.85
CA SER A 59 10.75 -1.41 3.13
C SER A 59 11.83 -0.56 3.80
N LEU A 60 13.06 -1.08 3.86
CA LEU A 60 14.16 -0.38 4.51
C LEU A 60 14.56 0.89 3.76
N THR A 61 14.71 0.80 2.44
CA THR A 61 14.98 1.96 1.59
C THR A 61 13.87 2.99 1.72
N SER A 62 12.61 2.58 1.79
CA SER A 62 11.48 3.49 1.99
C SER A 62 11.61 4.28 3.30
N ILE A 63 11.94 3.60 4.40
CA ILE A 63 12.15 4.24 5.71
C ILE A 63 13.29 5.25 5.64
N ILE A 64 14.43 4.86 5.05
CA ILE A 64 15.61 5.73 4.96
C ILE A 64 15.31 6.93 4.06
N ALA A 65 14.69 6.73 2.90
CA ALA A 65 14.36 7.81 1.98
C ALA A 65 13.40 8.83 2.62
N LEU A 66 12.34 8.35 3.28
CA LEU A 66 11.41 9.22 4.01
C LEU A 66 12.11 9.93 5.18
N GLY A 67 12.93 9.22 5.96
CA GLY A 67 13.65 9.81 7.09
C GLY A 67 14.64 10.89 6.67
N LEU A 68 15.41 10.64 5.60
CA LEU A 68 16.31 11.64 5.01
C LEU A 68 15.52 12.85 4.49
N ALA A 69 14.36 12.64 3.86
CA ALA A 69 13.56 13.73 3.32
C ALA A 69 12.85 14.55 4.41
N VAL A 70 12.44 13.92 5.52
CA VAL A 70 11.96 14.62 6.72
C VAL A 70 13.07 15.48 7.32
N ALA A 71 14.30 14.98 7.33
CA ALA A 71 15.47 15.72 7.81
C ALA A 71 15.97 16.80 6.83
N GLU A 72 15.33 16.97 5.66
CA GLU A 72 15.78 17.86 4.58
C GLU A 72 17.18 17.52 4.05
N GLN A 73 17.58 16.25 4.17
CA GLN A 73 18.90 15.75 3.82
C GLN A 73 18.86 14.70 2.69
N TYR A 74 17.72 14.51 2.02
CA TYR A 74 17.64 13.51 0.95
C TYR A 74 18.58 13.86 -0.21
N SER A 75 19.40 12.88 -0.58
CA SER A 75 20.06 12.78 -1.89
C SER A 75 20.19 11.30 -2.20
N PHE A 76 20.28 10.96 -3.48
CA PHE A 76 20.37 9.56 -3.90
C PHE A 76 21.63 8.88 -3.35
N GLU A 77 22.74 9.61 -3.31
CA GLU A 77 24.03 9.14 -2.80
C GLU A 77 23.98 8.85 -1.30
N ARG A 78 23.34 9.71 -0.50
CA ARG A 78 23.16 9.46 0.95
C ARG A 78 22.25 8.27 1.21
N LEU A 79 21.22 8.06 0.38
CA LEU A 79 20.38 6.87 0.46
C LEU A 79 21.19 5.59 0.21
N LEU A 80 22.02 5.58 -0.85
CA LEU A 80 22.90 4.45 -1.15
C LEU A 80 23.87 4.18 -0.01
N ALA A 81 24.54 5.22 0.49
CA ALA A 81 25.47 5.12 1.61
C ALA A 81 24.79 4.56 2.86
N ALA A 82 23.61 5.07 3.23
CA ALA A 82 22.85 4.59 4.38
C ALA A 82 22.44 3.10 4.23
N ASN A 83 21.97 2.70 3.04
CA ASN A 83 21.64 1.30 2.76
C ASN A 83 22.87 0.37 2.86
N ILE A 84 24.04 0.81 2.35
CA ILE A 84 25.29 0.05 2.45
C ILE A 84 25.75 -0.05 3.90
N ILE A 85 25.82 1.08 4.62
CA ILE A 85 26.25 1.12 6.02
C ILE A 85 25.36 0.21 6.87
N LEU A 86 24.04 0.31 6.71
CA LEU A 86 23.11 -0.51 7.48
C LEU A 86 23.20 -1.99 7.11
N SER A 87 23.40 -2.31 5.83
CA SER A 87 23.70 -3.67 5.38
C SER A 87 24.96 -4.22 6.05
N LEU A 88 26.04 -3.44 6.11
CA LEU A 88 27.28 -3.81 6.80
C LEU A 88 27.07 -4.02 8.30
N VAL A 89 26.32 -3.12 8.97
CA VAL A 89 25.94 -3.29 10.38
C VAL A 89 25.22 -4.62 10.59
N PHE A 90 24.25 -4.98 9.73
CA PHE A 90 23.57 -6.27 9.85
C PHE A 90 24.49 -7.46 9.57
N VAL A 91 25.45 -7.37 8.64
CA VAL A 91 26.46 -8.41 8.44
C VAL A 91 27.33 -8.60 9.69
N LEU A 92 27.77 -7.50 10.30
CA LEU A 92 28.58 -7.50 11.53
C LEU A 92 27.79 -8.07 12.72
N LEU A 93 26.54 -7.64 12.90
CA LEU A 93 25.64 -8.17 13.93
C LEU A 93 25.34 -9.66 13.73
N ALA A 94 25.21 -10.09 12.47
CA ALA A 94 25.08 -11.50 12.11
C ALA A 94 26.40 -12.28 12.24
N ARG A 95 27.52 -11.62 12.54
CA ARG A 95 28.88 -12.20 12.60
C ARG A 95 29.24 -12.97 11.32
N GLY A 96 28.79 -12.47 10.17
CA GLY A 96 28.96 -13.14 8.87
C GLY A 96 28.17 -14.44 8.68
N ARG A 97 27.34 -14.87 9.65
CA ARG A 97 26.56 -16.12 9.59
C ARG A 97 25.31 -15.97 8.73
N LEU A 98 25.46 -15.62 7.46
CA LEU A 98 24.36 -15.38 6.51
C LEU A 98 24.07 -16.56 5.57
N ARG A 99 24.84 -17.64 5.67
CA ARG A 99 24.58 -18.84 4.85
C ARG A 99 23.28 -19.50 5.30
N LEU A 100 22.39 -19.77 4.35
CA LEU A 100 21.21 -20.58 4.58
C LEU A 100 21.62 -22.05 4.79
N PRO A 101 20.85 -22.83 5.56
CA PRO A 101 21.07 -24.27 5.70
C PRO A 101 21.09 -24.99 4.34
N PRO A 102 21.92 -26.04 4.17
CA PRO A 102 21.98 -26.83 2.93
C PRO A 102 20.63 -27.40 2.47
N GLU A 103 19.72 -27.64 3.41
CA GLU A 103 18.37 -28.19 3.19
C GLU A 103 17.40 -27.17 2.62
N ALA A 104 17.78 -25.89 2.52
CA ALA A 104 16.96 -24.85 1.95
C ALA A 104 16.59 -25.20 0.49
N PRO A 105 15.30 -25.28 0.12
CA PRO A 105 14.88 -25.67 -1.22
C PRO A 105 15.59 -24.86 -2.30
N ARG A 106 16.17 -25.53 -3.30
CA ARG A 106 16.82 -24.87 -4.44
C ARG A 106 15.77 -24.36 -5.45
N PRO A 107 16.12 -23.36 -6.27
CA PRO A 107 15.29 -22.98 -7.42
C PRO A 107 14.92 -24.20 -8.24
N ASN A 108 13.63 -24.34 -8.56
CA ASN A 108 13.12 -25.38 -9.44
C ASN A 108 12.14 -24.75 -10.45
N LEU A 109 11.39 -25.57 -11.20
CA LEU A 109 10.46 -25.08 -12.23
C LEU A 109 9.36 -24.13 -11.71
N THR A 110 9.06 -24.11 -10.40
CA THR A 110 8.10 -23.14 -9.82
C THR A 110 8.53 -21.69 -10.00
N VAL A 111 9.83 -21.43 -10.22
CA VAL A 111 10.37 -20.09 -10.53
C VAL A 111 9.84 -19.56 -11.87
N LEU A 112 9.39 -20.43 -12.78
CA LEU A 112 8.84 -19.99 -14.07
C LEU A 112 7.58 -19.14 -13.90
N ALA A 113 6.74 -19.40 -12.88
CA ALA A 113 5.54 -18.61 -12.64
C ALA A 113 5.85 -17.12 -12.35
N PRO A 114 6.64 -16.76 -11.32
CA PRO A 114 7.00 -15.37 -11.09
C PRO A 114 7.84 -14.76 -12.22
N LEU A 115 8.71 -15.53 -12.89
CA LEU A 115 9.45 -15.02 -14.05
C LEU A 115 8.51 -14.67 -15.21
N THR A 116 7.49 -15.48 -15.46
CA THR A 116 6.47 -15.21 -16.49
C THR A 116 5.70 -13.95 -16.15
N LEU A 117 5.31 -13.74 -14.88
CA LEU A 117 4.63 -12.52 -14.46
C LEU A 117 5.51 -11.28 -14.61
N ILE A 118 6.81 -11.40 -14.31
CA ILE A 118 7.79 -10.32 -14.54
C ILE A 118 7.90 -10.01 -16.03
N ALA A 119 8.07 -11.02 -16.88
CA ALA A 119 8.20 -10.85 -18.33
C ALA A 119 6.92 -10.24 -18.94
N LEU A 120 5.75 -10.74 -18.55
CA LEU A 120 4.45 -10.25 -18.99
C LEU A 120 4.24 -8.78 -18.57
N GLY A 121 4.52 -8.45 -17.30
CA GLY A 121 4.44 -7.07 -16.83
C GLY A 121 5.45 -6.15 -17.50
N ALA A 122 6.69 -6.61 -17.71
CA ALA A 122 7.71 -5.84 -18.43
C ALA A 122 7.29 -5.54 -19.89
N TRP A 123 6.58 -6.46 -20.53
CA TRP A 123 6.07 -6.28 -21.88
C TRP A 123 4.85 -5.33 -21.93
N LEU A 124 3.91 -5.45 -20.99
CA LEU A 124 2.66 -4.70 -21.01
C LEU A 124 2.74 -3.29 -20.40
N TYR A 125 3.63 -3.10 -19.42
CA TYR A 125 3.63 -1.89 -18.58
C TYR A 125 4.64 -0.84 -19.02
N PHE A 126 5.49 -1.15 -19.99
CA PHE A 126 6.48 -0.24 -20.54
C PHE A 126 6.26 -0.03 -22.04
N PRO A 127 6.47 1.18 -22.58
CA PRO A 127 6.90 2.41 -21.89
C PRO A 127 5.79 3.05 -21.04
N SER A 128 6.18 3.65 -19.91
CA SER A 128 5.29 4.41 -19.02
C SER A 128 4.89 5.77 -19.64
N SER A 129 3.74 6.30 -19.23
CA SER A 129 3.22 7.58 -19.72
C SER A 129 4.05 8.78 -19.26
N GLU A 130 4.06 9.84 -20.07
CA GLU A 130 4.90 11.03 -19.90
C GLU A 130 4.23 12.14 -19.08
N TYR A 131 3.92 11.86 -17.83
CA TYR A 131 3.38 12.86 -16.89
C TYR A 131 4.49 13.74 -16.28
N ILE A 132 5.14 14.56 -17.11
CA ILE A 132 6.27 15.43 -16.70
C ILE A 132 5.82 16.87 -16.39
N ILE A 133 4.94 17.46 -17.22
CA ILE A 133 4.56 18.89 -17.12
C ILE A 133 3.36 19.12 -16.16
N GLY A 134 2.78 18.06 -15.58
CA GLY A 134 1.60 18.14 -14.70
C GLY A 134 0.39 17.39 -15.28
N GLY A 135 -0.83 17.87 -15.02
CA GLY A 135 -2.04 17.45 -15.75
C GLY A 135 -3.04 16.54 -15.03
N LYS A 136 -2.85 16.27 -13.72
CA LYS A 136 -3.79 15.76 -12.67
C LYS A 136 -2.93 15.22 -11.51
N ASP A 137 -3.49 14.40 -10.62
CA ASP A 137 -2.74 13.67 -9.57
C ASP A 137 -1.40 13.06 -10.03
N PRO A 138 -1.26 12.44 -11.22
CA PRO A 138 0.00 11.79 -11.60
C PRO A 138 1.15 12.76 -11.80
N GLY A 139 0.83 13.94 -12.35
CA GLY A 139 1.80 15.02 -12.50
C GLY A 139 2.24 15.55 -11.15
N VAL A 140 1.34 15.59 -10.16
CA VAL A 140 1.66 15.96 -8.78
C VAL A 140 2.61 14.94 -8.15
N TYR A 141 2.31 13.64 -8.24
CA TYR A 141 3.22 12.59 -7.74
C TYR A 141 4.60 12.63 -8.39
N MET A 142 4.65 12.81 -9.72
CA MET A 142 5.91 12.93 -10.45
C MET A 142 6.70 14.14 -9.94
N ASN A 143 6.07 15.32 -9.95
CA ASN A 143 6.73 16.57 -9.59
C ASN A 143 7.14 16.57 -8.11
N GLU A 144 6.33 16.05 -7.18
CA GLU A 144 6.71 15.87 -5.78
C GLU A 144 7.98 15.02 -5.65
N GLY A 145 8.05 13.89 -6.37
CA GLY A 145 9.25 13.05 -6.35
C GLY A 145 10.50 13.75 -6.89
N ILE A 146 10.36 14.50 -7.98
CA ILE A 146 11.46 15.30 -8.54
C ILE A 146 11.87 16.42 -7.57
N GLN A 147 10.91 17.05 -6.89
CA GLN A 147 11.19 18.05 -5.86
C GLN A 147 11.97 17.45 -4.69
N ILE A 148 11.61 16.26 -4.20
CA ILE A 148 12.38 15.55 -3.17
C ILE A 148 13.79 15.26 -3.69
N ALA A 149 13.94 14.83 -4.94
CA ALA A 149 15.25 14.53 -5.53
C ALA A 149 16.17 15.75 -5.62
N GLN A 150 15.61 16.92 -5.94
CA GLN A 150 16.36 18.15 -6.15
C GLN A 150 16.60 18.94 -4.87
N ARG A 151 15.63 18.95 -3.95
CA ARG A 151 15.64 19.80 -2.75
C ARG A 151 15.89 19.02 -1.47
N GLY A 152 15.82 17.70 -1.52
CA GLY A 152 16.13 16.84 -0.39
C GLY A 152 15.08 16.83 0.73
N ALA A 153 13.91 17.43 0.52
CA ALA A 153 12.90 17.70 1.56
C ALA A 153 11.48 17.29 1.14
N LEU A 154 10.65 16.92 2.11
CA LEU A 154 9.21 16.66 1.88
C LEU A 154 8.40 17.96 1.72
N VAL A 155 8.72 18.97 2.53
CA VAL A 155 8.13 20.31 2.45
C VAL A 155 9.17 21.22 1.84
N THR A 156 8.76 22.02 0.86
CA THR A 156 9.68 22.88 0.11
C THR A 156 9.46 24.34 0.42
N ARG A 157 10.52 25.13 0.25
CA ARG A 157 10.45 26.59 0.33
C ARG A 157 10.47 27.18 -1.09
N ASP A 158 9.38 27.82 -1.49
CA ASP A 158 9.26 28.54 -2.75
C ASP A 158 9.63 30.03 -2.54
N PRO A 159 10.79 30.48 -3.06
CA PRO A 159 11.22 31.87 -2.89
C PRO A 159 10.32 32.87 -3.62
N GLN A 160 9.63 32.45 -4.69
CA GLN A 160 8.72 33.34 -5.41
C GLN A 160 7.51 33.67 -4.54
N ILE A 161 6.95 32.68 -3.84
CA ILE A 161 5.86 32.90 -2.89
C ILE A 161 6.31 33.78 -1.74
N ALA A 162 7.49 33.47 -1.15
CA ALA A 162 8.03 34.24 -0.04
C ALA A 162 8.28 35.71 -0.41
N SER A 163 8.56 36.00 -1.68
CA SER A 163 8.80 37.36 -2.18
C SER A 163 7.53 38.20 -2.40
N LEU A 164 6.34 37.58 -2.37
CA LEU A 164 5.08 38.30 -2.63
C LEU A 164 4.72 39.24 -1.46
N PRO A 165 4.56 40.56 -1.71
CA PRO A 165 4.10 41.51 -0.71
C PRO A 165 2.74 41.10 -0.12
N PRO A 166 2.54 41.16 1.22
CA PRO A 166 1.32 40.68 1.87
C PRO A 166 0.02 41.21 1.27
N ASN A 167 -0.01 42.48 0.86
CA ASN A 167 -1.16 43.16 0.26
C ASN A 167 -1.52 42.70 -1.17
N SER A 168 -0.64 41.96 -1.84
CA SER A 168 -0.83 41.52 -3.23
C SER A 168 -0.96 39.99 -3.36
N ARG A 169 -0.79 39.24 -2.27
CA ARG A 169 -0.75 37.77 -2.30
C ARG A 169 -2.02 37.15 -2.89
N ASP A 170 -3.18 37.69 -2.51
CA ASP A 170 -4.49 37.21 -2.98
C ASP A 170 -4.69 37.38 -4.50
N LEU A 171 -3.93 38.28 -5.15
CA LEU A 171 -3.95 38.45 -6.60
C LEU A 171 -3.27 37.28 -7.34
N PHE A 172 -2.30 36.63 -6.70
CA PHE A 172 -1.48 35.57 -7.31
C PHE A 172 -1.81 34.18 -6.78
N ILE A 173 -2.27 34.10 -5.53
CA ILE A 173 -2.64 32.86 -4.85
C ILE A 173 -4.04 33.07 -4.27
N PRO A 174 -5.09 32.56 -4.94
CA PRO A 174 -6.44 32.68 -4.44
C PRO A 174 -6.55 32.06 -3.05
N ARG A 175 -6.90 32.89 -2.07
CA ARG A 175 -7.08 32.46 -0.69
C ARG A 175 -8.20 31.42 -0.63
N HIS A 176 -7.90 30.29 -0.01
CA HIS A 176 -8.91 29.33 0.41
C HIS A 176 -9.26 29.63 1.86
N ASP A 177 -10.55 29.65 2.19
CA ASP A 177 -11.02 29.78 3.56
C ASP A 177 -10.85 28.44 4.30
N ASP A 178 -9.60 28.00 4.42
CA ASP A 178 -9.18 26.75 5.06
C ASP A 178 -8.10 27.06 6.09
N ASP A 179 -8.25 26.58 7.31
CA ASP A 179 -7.30 26.81 8.40
C ASP A 179 -5.97 26.06 8.20
N THR A 180 -5.91 25.11 7.25
CA THR A 180 -4.75 24.23 7.04
C THR A 180 -3.81 24.69 5.93
N TYR A 181 -4.27 25.53 4.99
CA TYR A 181 -3.42 26.13 3.95
C TYR A 181 -4.03 27.42 3.38
N TYR A 182 -3.16 28.32 2.94
CA TYR A 182 -3.54 29.63 2.40
C TYR A 182 -4.19 29.53 1.01
N GLY A 183 -3.64 28.70 0.12
CA GLY A 183 -4.13 28.52 -1.24
C GLY A 183 -3.24 27.56 -2.03
N LEU A 184 -3.44 27.48 -3.35
CA LEU A 184 -2.69 26.58 -4.22
C LEU A 184 -1.63 27.33 -5.03
N ARG A 185 -0.38 26.87 -4.99
CA ARG A 185 0.70 27.39 -5.85
C ARG A 185 0.56 26.90 -7.29
N PHE A 186 0.19 25.64 -7.41
CA PHE A 186 -0.18 24.90 -8.62
C PHE A 186 -1.22 23.85 -8.21
N MET A 187 -1.85 23.20 -9.20
CA MET A 187 -2.70 22.04 -8.92
C MET A 187 -1.95 21.01 -8.07
N GLY A 188 -2.50 20.69 -6.90
CA GLY A 188 -1.93 19.72 -5.95
C GLY A 188 -0.73 20.20 -5.13
N TYR A 189 -0.48 21.52 -5.03
CA TYR A 189 0.58 22.08 -4.19
C TYR A 189 0.02 23.15 -3.24
N PHE A 190 -0.08 22.79 -1.96
CA PHE A 190 -0.64 23.63 -0.91
C PHE A 190 0.41 24.60 -0.37
N VAL A 191 0.07 25.89 -0.36
CA VAL A 191 0.85 26.94 0.30
C VAL A 191 0.42 26.98 1.76
N THR A 192 1.21 26.41 2.66
CA THR A 192 0.87 26.32 4.09
C THR A 192 1.28 27.58 4.85
N GLU A 193 2.40 28.20 4.47
CA GLU A 193 2.89 29.43 5.08
C GLU A 193 3.43 30.39 4.00
N PRO A 194 2.62 31.35 3.53
CA PRO A 194 3.01 32.22 2.40
C PRO A 194 4.18 33.16 2.75
N ALA A 195 4.32 33.58 4.02
CA ALA A 195 5.40 34.48 4.44
C ALA A 195 6.79 33.84 4.35
N SER A 196 6.90 32.56 4.72
CA SER A 196 8.15 31.81 4.59
C SER A 196 8.27 31.13 3.23
N GLY A 197 7.18 31.04 2.46
CA GLY A 197 7.10 30.35 1.18
C GLY A 197 6.97 28.83 1.32
N LYS A 198 6.46 28.29 2.44
CA LYS A 198 6.32 26.84 2.60
C LYS A 198 5.21 26.28 1.70
N VAL A 199 5.59 25.27 0.94
CA VAL A 199 4.72 24.54 0.02
C VAL A 199 4.87 23.04 0.24
N VAL A 200 3.76 22.34 0.37
CA VAL A 200 3.71 20.88 0.46
C VAL A 200 2.89 20.30 -0.68
N GLY A 201 3.33 19.15 -1.17
CA GLY A 201 2.56 18.37 -2.13
C GLY A 201 1.24 17.88 -1.53
N GLN A 202 0.27 17.57 -2.38
CA GLN A 202 -1.04 17.12 -1.94
C GLN A 202 -0.99 15.72 -1.34
N PHE A 203 -0.11 14.84 -1.82
CA PHE A 203 -0.24 13.41 -1.54
C PHE A 203 0.76 12.87 -0.51
N PRO A 204 0.48 11.69 0.08
CA PRO A 204 1.45 11.01 0.93
C PRO A 204 2.74 10.64 0.18
N HIS A 205 3.87 10.85 0.86
CA HIS A 205 5.17 10.94 0.20
C HIS A 205 5.88 9.61 -0.11
N LEU A 206 5.31 8.43 0.20
CA LEU A 206 6.03 7.18 -0.09
C LEU A 206 6.21 6.93 -1.59
N TYR A 207 5.15 7.12 -2.39
CA TYR A 207 5.28 6.98 -3.83
C TYR A 207 6.19 8.06 -4.45
N PRO A 208 6.05 9.36 -4.12
CA PRO A 208 7.02 10.40 -4.47
C PRO A 208 8.47 10.06 -4.09
N ALA A 209 8.72 9.50 -2.91
CA ALA A 209 10.07 9.07 -2.51
C ALA A 209 10.64 8.01 -3.46
N TRP A 210 9.80 7.09 -3.96
CA TRP A 210 10.21 6.12 -4.98
C TRP A 210 10.43 6.74 -6.36
N VAL A 211 9.63 7.75 -6.74
CA VAL A 211 9.89 8.56 -7.95
C VAL A 211 11.26 9.24 -7.86
N SER A 212 11.60 9.80 -6.68
CA SER A 212 12.91 10.39 -6.40
C SER A 212 14.06 9.39 -6.54
N ILE A 213 13.88 8.17 -6.02
CA ILE A 213 14.84 7.06 -6.18
C ILE A 213 15.01 6.69 -7.65
N GLY A 214 13.91 6.57 -8.40
CA GLY A 214 13.93 6.32 -9.84
C GLY A 214 14.67 7.42 -10.59
N TYR A 215 14.49 8.67 -10.18
CA TYR A 215 15.22 9.81 -10.73
C TYR A 215 16.73 9.72 -10.47
N GLY A 216 17.14 9.34 -9.26
CA GLY A 216 18.56 9.10 -8.95
C GLY A 216 19.19 7.96 -9.75
N LEU A 217 18.40 6.92 -10.07
CA LEU A 217 18.88 5.77 -10.86
C LEU A 217 19.07 6.10 -12.34
N ASN A 218 18.08 6.73 -12.97
CA ASN A 218 18.06 6.90 -14.44
C ASN A 218 17.31 8.17 -14.90
N GLY A 219 17.42 9.25 -14.12
CA GLY A 219 16.78 10.53 -14.42
C GLY A 219 15.27 10.42 -14.60
N LEU A 220 14.69 11.25 -15.47
CA LEU A 220 13.25 11.25 -15.73
C LEU A 220 12.74 9.90 -16.29
N THR A 221 13.59 9.13 -16.97
CA THR A 221 13.22 7.79 -17.44
C THR A 221 13.03 6.84 -16.26
N GLY A 222 13.97 6.81 -15.32
CA GLY A 222 13.85 6.02 -14.11
C GLY A 222 12.64 6.43 -13.27
N ALA A 223 12.41 7.74 -13.09
CA ALA A 223 11.26 8.30 -12.37
C ALA A 223 9.91 7.79 -12.94
N ARG A 224 9.75 7.79 -14.27
CA ARG A 224 8.55 7.25 -14.96
C ARG A 224 8.40 5.74 -14.84
N GLN A 225 9.50 5.01 -14.81
CA GLN A 225 9.48 3.55 -14.78
C GLN A 225 9.07 2.97 -13.42
N VAL A 226 9.20 3.74 -12.34
CA VAL A 226 8.89 3.31 -10.97
C VAL A 226 7.51 2.67 -10.85
N ILE A 227 6.49 3.24 -11.48
CA ILE A 227 5.11 2.74 -11.35
C ILE A 227 4.94 1.35 -11.99
N GLY A 228 5.56 1.10 -13.14
CA GLY A 228 5.53 -0.21 -13.80
C GLY A 228 6.24 -1.28 -12.96
N ILE A 229 7.32 -0.91 -12.27
CA ILE A 229 8.01 -1.82 -11.34
C ILE A 229 7.10 -2.17 -10.15
N TRP A 230 6.44 -1.18 -9.55
CA TRP A 230 5.48 -1.42 -8.46
C TRP A 230 4.27 -2.24 -8.93
N ALA A 231 3.83 -2.09 -10.18
CA ALA A 231 2.80 -2.92 -10.79
C ALA A 231 3.21 -4.41 -10.81
N ILE A 232 4.43 -4.71 -11.25
CA ILE A 232 4.98 -6.08 -11.27
C ILE A 232 5.10 -6.62 -9.85
N LEU A 233 5.59 -5.83 -8.90
CA LEU A 233 5.66 -6.23 -7.49
C LEU A 233 4.26 -6.51 -6.91
N GLY A 234 3.23 -5.77 -7.33
CA GLY A 234 1.83 -6.01 -7.01
C GLY A 234 1.31 -7.35 -7.54
N LEU A 235 1.66 -7.73 -8.77
CA LEU A 235 1.34 -9.04 -9.33
C LEU A 235 2.04 -10.17 -8.56
N LEU A 236 3.32 -9.99 -8.23
CA LEU A 236 4.07 -10.98 -7.47
C LEU A 236 3.50 -11.15 -6.06
N ALA A 237 3.14 -10.04 -5.40
CA ALA A 237 2.51 -10.09 -4.08
C ALA A 237 1.15 -10.80 -4.13
N LEU A 238 0.34 -10.56 -5.17
CA LEU A 238 -0.90 -11.29 -5.45
C LEU A 238 -0.63 -12.79 -5.63
N TYR A 239 0.35 -13.14 -6.46
CA TYR A 239 0.72 -14.54 -6.70
C TYR A 239 1.10 -15.25 -5.40
N PHE A 240 2.00 -14.69 -4.59
CA PHE A 240 2.44 -15.36 -3.36
C PHE A 240 1.36 -15.44 -2.28
N VAL A 241 0.54 -14.39 -2.11
CA VAL A 241 -0.57 -14.44 -1.16
C VAL A 241 -1.68 -15.38 -1.62
N GLY A 242 -1.97 -15.40 -2.92
CA GLY A 242 -2.91 -16.34 -3.54
C GLY A 242 -2.41 -17.78 -3.46
N ALA A 243 -1.13 -18.03 -3.72
CA ALA A 243 -0.55 -19.37 -3.71
C ALA A 243 -0.67 -20.01 -2.34
N ARG A 244 -0.53 -19.20 -1.29
CA ARG A 244 -0.81 -19.59 0.09
C ARG A 244 -2.30 -19.86 0.35
N ALA A 245 -3.19 -19.02 -0.19
CA ALA A 245 -4.61 -19.02 0.14
C ALA A 245 -5.41 -20.10 -0.60
N VAL A 246 -5.13 -20.31 -1.88
CA VAL A 246 -5.93 -21.17 -2.78
C VAL A 246 -5.07 -22.10 -3.65
N GLY A 247 -3.75 -22.09 -3.48
CA GLY A 247 -2.81 -22.91 -4.26
C GLY A 247 -2.18 -22.15 -5.44
N THR A 248 -1.10 -22.70 -5.97
CA THR A 248 -0.23 -22.04 -6.96
C THR A 248 -0.91 -21.81 -8.31
N LEU A 249 -1.67 -22.79 -8.81
CA LEU A 249 -2.33 -22.68 -10.11
C LEU A 249 -3.42 -21.59 -10.13
N PRO A 250 -4.41 -21.56 -9.21
CA PRO A 250 -5.38 -20.47 -9.17
C PRO A 250 -4.74 -19.10 -8.96
N ALA A 251 -3.70 -19.03 -8.13
CA ALA A 251 -2.97 -17.78 -7.89
C ALA A 251 -2.23 -17.26 -9.12
N PHE A 252 -1.60 -18.16 -9.87
CA PHE A 252 -0.94 -17.82 -11.13
C PHE A 252 -1.96 -17.34 -12.15
N THR A 253 -3.05 -18.09 -12.35
CA THR A 253 -4.13 -17.71 -13.27
C THR A 253 -4.73 -16.35 -12.90
N GLY A 254 -5.06 -16.12 -11.63
CA GLY A 254 -5.57 -14.83 -11.16
C GLY A 254 -4.58 -13.68 -11.38
N SER A 255 -3.28 -13.93 -11.16
CA SER A 255 -2.23 -12.93 -11.39
C SER A 255 -2.03 -12.62 -12.87
N VAL A 256 -2.12 -13.61 -13.76
CA VAL A 256 -2.07 -13.41 -15.22
C VAL A 256 -3.30 -12.64 -15.70
N LEU A 257 -4.49 -12.99 -15.23
CA LEU A 257 -5.73 -12.26 -15.54
C LEU A 257 -5.64 -10.80 -15.08
N LEU A 258 -5.13 -10.55 -13.87
CA LEU A 258 -4.89 -9.19 -13.42
C LEU A 258 -3.84 -8.48 -14.28
N ALA A 259 -2.77 -9.17 -14.69
CA ALA A 259 -1.69 -8.58 -15.48
C ALA A 259 -2.16 -8.02 -16.83
N VAL A 260 -3.10 -8.72 -17.47
CA VAL A 260 -3.70 -8.29 -18.75
C VAL A 260 -4.94 -7.40 -18.57
N HIS A 261 -5.45 -7.27 -17.34
CA HIS A 261 -6.66 -6.49 -17.08
C HIS A 261 -6.43 -5.01 -17.38
N VAL A 262 -7.36 -4.39 -18.11
CA VAL A 262 -7.24 -3.02 -18.64
C VAL A 262 -6.89 -1.99 -17.56
N ALA A 263 -7.46 -2.14 -16.36
CA ALA A 263 -7.18 -1.25 -15.24
C ALA A 263 -5.74 -1.38 -14.72
N GLN A 264 -5.23 -2.60 -14.62
CA GLN A 264 -3.85 -2.85 -14.19
C GLN A 264 -2.88 -2.28 -15.22
N VAL A 265 -3.11 -2.57 -16.51
CA VAL A 265 -2.30 -2.06 -17.62
C VAL A 265 -2.32 -0.53 -17.64
N TRP A 266 -3.50 0.09 -17.52
CA TRP A 266 -3.64 1.54 -17.49
C TRP A 266 -2.83 2.16 -16.33
N PHE A 267 -3.04 1.70 -15.11
CA PHE A 267 -2.38 2.26 -13.93
C PHE A 267 -0.91 1.89 -13.80
N SER A 268 -0.46 0.82 -14.46
CA SER A 268 0.96 0.46 -14.51
C SER A 268 1.79 1.46 -15.32
N ARG A 269 1.15 2.22 -16.20
CA ARG A 269 1.76 3.25 -17.05
C ARG A 269 1.48 4.66 -16.54
N TYR A 270 0.50 4.81 -15.65
CA TYR A 270 -0.04 6.08 -15.19
C TYR A 270 0.38 6.33 -13.72
N PRO A 271 1.30 7.28 -13.46
CA PRO A 271 2.00 7.37 -12.18
C PRO A 271 1.07 7.69 -11.01
N ASN A 272 0.78 6.69 -10.18
CA ASN A 272 -0.24 6.77 -9.16
C ASN A 272 0.09 5.86 -7.97
N SER A 273 -0.38 6.22 -6.78
CA SER A 273 -0.05 5.49 -5.55
C SER A 273 -0.81 4.16 -5.37
N GLU A 274 -1.83 3.88 -6.18
CA GLU A 274 -2.66 2.68 -6.07
C GLU A 274 -1.87 1.37 -6.20
N LEU A 275 -0.94 1.29 -7.16
CA LEU A 275 -0.16 0.06 -7.38
C LEU A 275 0.92 -0.14 -6.32
N VAL A 276 1.45 0.95 -5.79
CA VAL A 276 2.33 0.91 -4.61
C VAL A 276 1.54 0.37 -3.41
N LEU A 277 0.30 0.84 -3.23
CA LEU A 277 -0.59 0.35 -2.18
C LEU A 277 -0.90 -1.14 -2.37
N GLN A 278 -1.23 -1.57 -3.60
CA GLN A 278 -1.47 -2.98 -3.93
C GLN A 278 -0.30 -3.87 -3.49
N ALA A 279 0.91 -3.55 -3.96
CA ALA A 279 2.10 -4.33 -3.67
C ALA A 279 2.43 -4.37 -2.16
N THR A 280 2.48 -3.21 -1.53
CA THR A 280 2.80 -3.10 -0.09
C THR A 280 1.75 -3.78 0.78
N LEU A 281 0.46 -3.60 0.48
CA LEU A 281 -0.62 -4.18 1.26
C LEU A 281 -0.68 -5.70 1.14
N LEU A 282 -0.63 -6.25 -0.08
CA LEU A 282 -0.66 -7.71 -0.28
C LEU A 282 0.56 -8.39 0.35
N ALA A 283 1.76 -7.79 0.24
CA ALA A 283 2.94 -8.27 0.94
C ALA A 283 2.79 -8.17 2.47
N ALA A 284 2.18 -7.10 2.99
CA ALA A 284 1.92 -6.95 4.42
C ALA A 284 0.97 -8.03 4.95
N LEU A 285 -0.09 -8.34 4.20
CA LEU A 285 -1.07 -9.37 4.56
C LEU A 285 -0.45 -10.77 4.52
N LEU A 286 0.42 -11.04 3.54
CA LEU A 286 1.19 -12.28 3.50
C LEU A 286 2.15 -12.38 4.70
N ALA A 287 2.90 -11.32 5.02
CA ALA A 287 3.78 -11.28 6.19
C ALA A 287 2.98 -11.47 7.49
N PHE A 288 1.81 -10.85 7.60
CA PHE A 288 0.92 -11.01 8.75
C PHE A 288 0.49 -12.46 8.92
N ALA A 289 0.13 -13.14 7.82
CA ALA A 289 -0.25 -14.54 7.84
C ALA A 289 0.93 -15.45 8.24
N ARG A 290 2.16 -15.19 7.73
CA ARG A 290 3.37 -15.90 8.18
C ARG A 290 3.62 -15.71 9.68
N ALA A 291 3.41 -14.50 10.19
CA ALA A 291 3.62 -14.18 11.60
C ALA A 291 2.61 -14.85 12.54
N HIS A 292 1.31 -14.75 12.22
CA HIS A 292 0.23 -15.10 13.14
C HIS A 292 -0.39 -16.48 12.88
N SER A 293 -0.28 -17.02 11.65
CA SER A 293 -0.82 -18.34 11.32
C SER A 293 0.26 -19.41 11.25
N ASP A 294 1.42 -19.13 10.63
CA ASP A 294 2.53 -20.12 10.55
C ASP A 294 3.46 -20.05 11.76
N GLY A 295 3.33 -18.98 12.53
CA GLY A 295 4.08 -18.77 13.75
C GLY A 295 5.55 -18.36 13.55
N ASP A 296 5.92 -17.80 12.40
CA ASP A 296 7.26 -17.25 12.16
C ASP A 296 7.36 -15.80 12.69
N ARG A 297 8.05 -15.62 13.82
CA ARG A 297 8.13 -14.33 14.52
C ARG A 297 8.89 -13.25 13.73
N PHE A 298 9.70 -13.62 12.75
CA PHE A 298 10.43 -12.67 11.90
C PHE A 298 9.47 -11.76 11.12
N PHE A 299 8.34 -12.30 10.69
CA PHE A 299 7.40 -11.56 9.86
C PHE A 299 6.52 -10.59 10.66
N GLY A 300 6.51 -10.64 11.99
CA GLY A 300 5.71 -9.73 12.82
C GLY A 300 6.08 -8.26 12.59
N PRO A 301 7.35 -7.86 12.83
CA PRO A 301 7.82 -6.50 12.57
C PRO A 301 7.70 -6.11 11.10
N LEU A 302 7.96 -7.05 10.17
CA LEU A 302 7.86 -6.80 8.74
C LEU A 302 6.41 -6.50 8.31
N ALA A 303 5.44 -7.26 8.80
CA ALA A 303 4.01 -7.03 8.53
C ALA A 303 3.57 -5.66 9.03
N ALA A 304 3.92 -5.31 10.28
CA ALA A 304 3.63 -4.00 10.84
C ALA A 304 4.31 -2.87 10.06
N THR A 305 5.53 -3.10 9.58
CA THR A 305 6.28 -2.11 8.78
C THR A 305 5.66 -1.89 7.41
N LEU A 306 5.29 -2.96 6.70
CA LEU A 306 4.61 -2.83 5.40
C LEU A 306 3.20 -2.19 5.54
N LEU A 307 2.45 -2.52 6.60
CA LEU A 307 1.19 -1.85 6.94
C LEU A 307 1.40 -0.38 7.36
N GLY A 308 2.51 -0.08 8.03
CA GLY A 308 2.87 1.28 8.43
C GLY A 308 3.19 2.13 7.22
N LEU A 309 4.10 1.64 6.37
CA LEU A 309 4.50 2.29 5.12
C LEU A 309 3.31 2.52 4.18
N SER A 310 2.33 1.62 4.13
CA SER A 310 1.15 1.81 3.28
C SER A 310 0.30 3.04 3.67
N LEU A 311 0.35 3.51 4.92
CA LEU A 311 -0.26 4.80 5.32
C LEU A 311 0.45 6.00 4.68
N PHE A 312 1.76 5.90 4.44
CA PHE A 312 2.54 6.90 3.71
C PHE A 312 2.38 6.78 2.19
N VAL A 313 1.72 5.72 1.71
CA VAL A 313 1.26 5.62 0.31
C VAL A 313 -0.06 6.34 0.15
N ARG A 314 -1.08 5.95 0.94
CA ARG A 314 -2.40 6.57 0.96
C ARG A 314 -3.12 6.29 2.28
N LEU A 315 -3.90 7.25 2.77
CA LEU A 315 -4.70 7.10 3.99
C LEU A 315 -5.71 5.94 3.99
N PRO A 316 -6.37 5.54 2.88
CA PRO A 316 -7.24 4.36 2.88
C PRO A 316 -6.58 3.06 3.34
N ALA A 317 -5.25 2.99 3.42
CA ALA A 317 -4.56 1.89 4.09
C ALA A 317 -4.97 1.71 5.57
N ILE A 318 -5.57 2.72 6.22
CA ILE A 318 -6.15 2.58 7.56
C ILE A 318 -7.25 1.51 7.63
N LEU A 319 -7.93 1.24 6.51
CA LEU A 319 -8.92 0.16 6.41
C LEU A 319 -8.26 -1.21 6.58
N ALA A 320 -7.01 -1.37 6.13
CA ALA A 320 -6.26 -2.60 6.34
C ALA A 320 -5.87 -2.77 7.81
N TRP A 321 -5.53 -1.69 8.51
CA TRP A 321 -5.31 -1.72 9.95
C TRP A 321 -6.56 -2.15 10.72
N ALA A 322 -7.73 -1.64 10.35
CA ALA A 322 -9.00 -2.09 10.91
C ALA A 322 -9.24 -3.60 10.64
N ALA A 323 -9.05 -4.04 9.39
CA ALA A 323 -9.22 -5.44 9.00
C ALA A 323 -8.25 -6.39 9.72
N VAL A 324 -6.99 -6.00 9.86
CA VAL A 324 -5.97 -6.77 10.60
C VAL A 324 -6.29 -6.82 12.09
N SER A 325 -6.85 -5.75 12.66
CA SER A 325 -7.31 -5.73 14.05
C SER A 325 -8.49 -6.69 14.27
N LEU A 326 -9.44 -6.73 13.33
CA LEU A 326 -10.52 -7.72 13.31
C LEU A 326 -9.98 -9.14 13.13
N ALA A 327 -8.94 -9.33 12.32
CA ALA A 327 -8.28 -10.63 12.13
C ALA A 327 -7.56 -11.11 13.39
N CYS A 328 -6.91 -10.21 14.13
CA CYS A 328 -6.36 -10.49 15.46
C CYS A 328 -7.45 -10.94 16.45
N LEU A 329 -8.60 -10.25 16.43
CA LEU A 329 -9.74 -10.58 17.27
C LEU A 329 -10.36 -11.94 16.90
N ALA A 330 -10.52 -12.21 15.61
CA ALA A 330 -10.96 -13.52 15.12
C ALA A 330 -9.95 -14.61 15.52
N GLY A 331 -8.65 -14.37 15.35
CA GLY A 331 -7.60 -15.30 15.76
C GLY A 331 -7.61 -15.61 17.25
N ALA A 332 -8.03 -14.67 18.10
CA ALA A 332 -8.22 -14.93 19.53
C ALA A 332 -9.30 -15.97 19.82
N ALA A 333 -10.32 -16.10 18.96
CA ALA A 333 -11.31 -17.18 19.06
C ALA A 333 -10.70 -18.57 18.78
N GLU A 334 -9.59 -18.66 18.05
CA GLU A 334 -8.78 -19.88 17.87
C GLU A 334 -7.67 -20.03 18.93
N GLY A 335 -7.67 -19.18 19.97
CA GLY A 335 -6.62 -19.17 20.99
C GLY A 335 -5.30 -18.53 20.53
N ARG A 336 -5.26 -17.91 19.36
CA ARG A 336 -4.07 -17.20 18.86
C ARG A 336 -3.98 -15.83 19.52
N ARG A 337 -2.79 -15.44 19.97
CA ARG A 337 -2.54 -14.11 20.52
C ARG A 337 -1.79 -13.24 19.53
N PRO A 338 -2.12 -11.94 19.39
CA PRO A 338 -1.33 -11.02 18.59
C PRO A 338 0.09 -10.97 19.15
N ARG A 339 1.08 -11.06 18.27
CA ARG A 339 2.47 -11.18 18.71
C ARG A 339 3.04 -9.82 19.07
N ILE A 340 3.81 -9.74 20.17
CA ILE A 340 4.45 -8.48 20.58
C ILE A 340 5.38 -7.91 19.49
N GLY A 341 6.04 -8.78 18.72
CA GLY A 341 6.86 -8.39 17.57
C GLY A 341 6.06 -7.70 16.44
N PHE A 342 4.74 -7.87 16.40
CA PHE A 342 3.86 -7.09 15.52
C PHE A 342 3.33 -5.84 16.23
N ILE A 343 2.83 -5.97 17.46
CA ILE A 343 2.18 -4.87 18.21
C ILE A 343 3.13 -3.70 18.42
N GLY A 344 4.37 -3.94 18.88
CA GLY A 344 5.32 -2.86 19.18
C GLY A 344 5.59 -1.98 17.96
N PRO A 345 6.07 -2.56 16.83
CA PRO A 345 6.24 -1.82 15.60
C PRO A 345 4.94 -1.21 15.05
N ALA A 346 3.78 -1.85 15.26
CA ALA A 346 2.49 -1.30 14.84
C ALA A 346 2.16 0.01 15.57
N ILE A 347 2.33 0.06 16.89
CA ILE A 347 2.11 1.27 17.69
C ILE A 347 3.05 2.39 17.21
N LEU A 348 4.33 2.07 17.00
CA LEU A 348 5.30 3.03 16.47
C LEU A 348 4.85 3.59 15.12
N TRP A 349 4.45 2.73 14.18
CA TRP A 349 4.04 3.16 12.85
C TRP A 349 2.76 3.98 12.85
N LEU A 350 1.77 3.63 13.68
CA LEU A 350 0.54 4.41 13.84
C LEU A 350 0.85 5.79 14.48
N GLY A 351 1.75 5.84 15.45
CA GLY A 351 2.22 7.11 16.04
C GLY A 351 2.93 7.99 15.02
N LEU A 352 3.86 7.42 14.23
CA LEU A 352 4.58 8.12 13.17
C LEU A 352 3.63 8.63 12.08
N ALA A 353 2.67 7.80 11.64
CA ALA A 353 1.67 8.22 10.67
C ALA A 353 0.78 9.34 11.21
N THR A 354 0.38 9.27 12.49
CA THR A 354 -0.40 10.34 13.14
C THR A 354 0.38 11.65 13.16
N TRP A 355 1.63 11.63 13.62
CA TRP A 355 2.51 12.80 13.58
C TRP A 355 2.64 13.34 12.16
N TYR A 356 2.89 12.47 11.18
CA TYR A 356 3.06 12.85 9.78
C TYR A 356 1.82 13.56 9.21
N PHE A 357 0.62 13.01 9.41
CA PHE A 357 -0.61 13.61 8.89
C PHE A 357 -1.03 14.89 9.62
N VAL A 358 -0.63 15.07 10.87
CA VAL A 358 -0.98 16.27 11.66
C VAL A 358 0.05 17.39 11.50
N ALA A 359 1.34 17.06 11.40
CA ALA A 359 2.43 18.04 11.41
C ALA A 359 3.04 18.33 10.03
N VAL A 360 3.02 17.36 9.10
CA VAL A 360 3.67 17.51 7.78
C VAL A 360 2.63 17.66 6.67
N LEU A 361 1.60 16.81 6.67
CA LEU A 361 0.60 16.74 5.59
C LEU A 361 -0.81 17.11 6.07
N THR A 362 -0.90 18.15 6.90
CA THR A 362 -2.17 18.65 7.49
C THR A 362 -3.25 18.96 6.44
N PRO A 363 -2.94 19.62 5.30
CA PRO A 363 -3.95 19.90 4.28
C PRO A 363 -4.63 18.64 3.71
N TYR A 364 -3.87 17.56 3.55
CA TYR A 364 -4.43 16.29 3.08
C TYR A 364 -5.33 15.64 4.16
N ALA A 365 -4.96 15.76 5.43
CA ALA A 365 -5.70 15.19 6.55
C ALA A 365 -7.01 15.94 6.86
N ALA A 366 -7.11 17.21 6.45
CA ALA A 366 -8.28 18.06 6.67
C ALA A 366 -9.59 17.43 6.18
N GLN A 367 -9.62 16.87 4.97
CA GLN A 367 -10.83 16.25 4.42
C GLN A 367 -11.29 15.00 5.21
N PRO A 368 -10.43 14.01 5.49
CA PRO A 368 -10.77 12.88 6.36
C PRO A 368 -11.23 13.31 7.76
N ILE A 369 -10.56 14.28 8.38
CA ILE A 369 -10.93 14.80 9.70
C ILE A 369 -12.30 15.48 9.65
N GLY A 370 -12.52 16.34 8.65
CA GLY A 370 -13.80 16.98 8.41
C GLY A 370 -14.93 15.96 8.19
N PHE A 371 -14.65 14.84 7.51
CA PHE A 371 -15.63 13.76 7.38
C PHE A 371 -16.00 13.14 8.74
N VAL A 372 -15.03 12.92 9.62
CA VAL A 372 -15.27 12.39 10.97
C VAL A 372 -16.03 13.41 11.84
N GLN A 373 -15.73 14.69 11.72
CA GLN A 373 -16.43 15.76 12.43
C GLN A 373 -17.89 15.92 11.98
N ASN A 374 -18.20 15.55 10.74
CA ASN A 374 -19.54 15.66 10.13
C ASN A 374 -20.29 14.32 10.08
N LEU A 375 -19.95 13.37 10.95
CA LEU A 375 -20.68 12.10 11.03
C LEU A 375 -22.14 12.33 11.48
N GLN A 376 -23.08 11.95 10.62
CA GLN A 376 -24.50 11.91 10.96
C GLN A 376 -24.81 10.89 12.08
N THR A 377 -25.95 11.06 12.76
CA THR A 377 -26.45 10.17 13.81
C THR A 377 -26.44 8.69 13.39
N VAL A 378 -26.84 8.37 12.16
CA VAL A 378 -26.82 6.98 11.66
C VAL A 378 -25.41 6.39 11.65
N HIS A 379 -24.39 7.19 11.30
CA HIS A 379 -23.00 6.71 11.33
C HIS A 379 -22.53 6.49 12.77
N ILE A 380 -22.88 7.39 13.69
CA ILE A 380 -22.55 7.25 15.11
C ILE A 380 -23.20 6.00 15.69
N LEU A 381 -24.48 5.74 15.37
CA LEU A 381 -25.18 4.52 15.77
C LEU A 381 -24.51 3.26 15.21
N LEU A 382 -24.15 3.26 13.92
CA LEU A 382 -23.46 2.12 13.29
C LEU A 382 -22.07 1.88 13.90
N LEU A 383 -21.32 2.94 14.21
CA LEU A 383 -20.03 2.84 14.91
C LEU A 383 -20.23 2.31 16.35
N GLY A 384 -21.25 2.78 17.06
CA GLY A 384 -21.62 2.29 18.39
C GLY A 384 -22.01 0.81 18.38
N LEU A 385 -22.82 0.38 17.41
CA LEU A 385 -23.17 -1.03 17.20
C LEU A 385 -21.94 -1.88 16.85
N GLY A 386 -21.04 -1.37 16.01
CA GLY A 386 -19.78 -2.03 15.70
C GLY A 386 -18.88 -2.19 16.93
N ALA A 387 -18.76 -1.14 17.74
CA ALA A 387 -18.01 -1.18 19.00
C ALA A 387 -18.63 -2.16 20.00
N ALA A 388 -19.96 -2.15 20.15
CA ALA A 388 -20.69 -3.10 20.98
C ALA A 388 -20.47 -4.54 20.51
N ALA A 389 -20.52 -4.80 19.20
CA ALA A 389 -20.26 -6.12 18.63
C ALA A 389 -18.82 -6.59 18.93
N VAL A 390 -17.83 -5.69 18.84
CA VAL A 390 -16.44 -6.00 19.22
C VAL A 390 -16.31 -6.34 20.71
N VAL A 391 -16.96 -5.57 21.59
CA VAL A 391 -16.97 -5.83 23.04
C VAL A 391 -17.65 -7.17 23.35
N LEU A 392 -18.82 -7.42 22.75
CA LEU A 392 -19.52 -8.69 22.88
C LEU A 392 -18.66 -9.86 22.39
N LEU A 393 -17.95 -9.69 21.28
CA LEU A 393 -17.03 -10.71 20.76
C LEU A 393 -15.86 -10.96 21.72
N LEU A 394 -15.26 -9.90 22.29
CA LEU A 394 -14.20 -10.00 23.29
C LEU A 394 -14.66 -10.75 24.56
N VAL A 395 -15.89 -10.51 25.00
CA VAL A 395 -16.49 -11.22 26.14
C VAL A 395 -16.81 -12.68 25.76
N ALA A 396 -17.42 -12.90 24.59
CA ALA A 396 -17.78 -14.22 24.11
C ALA A 396 -16.56 -15.13 23.93
N ILE A 397 -15.43 -14.60 23.45
CA ILE A 397 -14.16 -15.34 23.33
C ILE A 397 -13.62 -15.83 24.69
N ARG A 398 -14.16 -15.39 25.83
CA ARG A 398 -13.80 -15.98 27.14
C ARG A 398 -14.47 -17.32 27.43
N SER A 399 -15.56 -17.65 26.75
CA SER A 399 -16.30 -18.91 26.91
C SER A 399 -15.92 -19.92 25.82
N GLU A 400 -15.58 -21.15 26.21
CA GLU A 400 -15.23 -22.23 25.26
C GLU A 400 -16.40 -22.58 24.33
N THR A 401 -17.63 -22.60 24.85
CA THR A 401 -18.84 -22.86 24.05
C THR A 401 -19.02 -21.77 22.99
N ALA A 402 -18.85 -20.51 23.37
CA ALA A 402 -18.99 -19.39 22.43
C ALA A 402 -17.85 -19.37 21.40
N ARG A 403 -16.60 -19.70 21.78
CA ARG A 403 -15.50 -19.89 20.82
C ARG A 403 -15.83 -20.96 19.78
N ALA A 404 -16.37 -22.10 20.21
CA ALA A 404 -16.77 -23.17 19.30
C ALA A 404 -17.85 -22.71 18.30
N GLN A 405 -18.83 -21.93 18.76
CA GLN A 405 -19.86 -21.35 17.89
C GLN A 405 -19.27 -20.31 16.93
N ILE A 406 -18.41 -19.39 17.41
CA ILE A 406 -17.73 -18.40 16.55
C ILE A 406 -16.91 -19.13 15.47
N ARG A 407 -16.15 -20.15 15.85
CA ARG A 407 -15.32 -20.92 14.92
C ARG A 407 -16.16 -21.56 13.82
N ARG A 408 -17.34 -22.05 14.17
CA ARG A 408 -18.29 -22.72 13.26
C ARG A 408 -18.99 -21.73 12.33
N TRP A 409 -19.49 -20.62 12.86
CA TRP A 409 -20.42 -19.74 12.15
C TRP A 409 -19.77 -18.53 11.50
N LEU A 410 -18.67 -18.01 12.04
CA LEU A 410 -18.07 -16.75 11.55
C LEU A 410 -17.75 -16.76 10.04
N PRO A 411 -17.14 -17.80 9.46
CA PRO A 411 -16.90 -17.84 8.02
C PRO A 411 -18.21 -17.80 7.20
N GLY A 412 -19.24 -18.50 7.66
CA GLY A 412 -20.56 -18.52 7.03
C GLY A 412 -21.27 -17.17 7.12
N VAL A 413 -21.20 -16.52 8.28
CA VAL A 413 -21.75 -15.17 8.50
C VAL A 413 -21.05 -14.14 7.62
N VAL A 414 -19.72 -14.17 7.53
CA VAL A 414 -18.96 -13.26 6.66
C VAL A 414 -19.33 -13.47 5.19
N SER A 415 -19.43 -14.72 4.74
CA SER A 415 -19.84 -15.05 3.36
C SER A 415 -21.25 -14.57 3.06
N GLY A 416 -22.20 -14.90 3.95
CA GLY A 416 -23.60 -14.49 3.82
C GLY A 416 -23.76 -12.97 3.83
N ALA A 417 -23.05 -12.27 4.71
CA ALA A 417 -23.10 -10.81 4.80
C ALA A 417 -22.61 -10.14 3.50
N VAL A 418 -21.51 -10.62 2.90
CA VAL A 418 -21.01 -10.11 1.62
C VAL A 418 -22.02 -10.37 0.50
N ILE A 419 -22.56 -11.58 0.40
CA ILE A 419 -23.54 -11.94 -0.64
C ILE A 419 -24.81 -11.09 -0.50
N ILE A 420 -25.35 -10.95 0.70
CA ILE A 420 -26.55 -10.14 0.98
C ILE A 420 -26.26 -8.66 0.66
N ALA A 421 -25.10 -8.13 1.07
CA ALA A 421 -24.72 -6.76 0.79
C ALA A 421 -24.54 -6.52 -0.73
N ALA A 422 -23.95 -7.46 -1.45
CA ALA A 422 -23.81 -7.40 -2.90
C ALA A 422 -25.18 -7.46 -3.59
N ALA A 423 -26.08 -8.35 -3.17
CA ALA A 423 -27.44 -8.42 -3.68
C ALA A 423 -28.22 -7.11 -3.42
N TYR A 424 -28.14 -6.56 -2.20
CA TYR A 424 -28.72 -5.26 -1.88
C TYR A 424 -28.16 -4.15 -2.77
N ALA A 425 -26.83 -4.04 -2.86
CA ALA A 425 -26.16 -3.00 -3.66
C ALA A 425 -26.47 -3.13 -5.17
N TYR A 426 -26.58 -4.36 -5.68
CA TYR A 426 -26.85 -4.62 -7.09
C TYR A 426 -28.32 -4.46 -7.45
N PHE A 427 -29.28 -4.96 -6.65
CA PHE A 427 -30.70 -4.96 -7.01
C PHE A 427 -31.51 -3.82 -6.38
N LEU A 428 -31.27 -3.51 -5.11
CA LEU A 428 -32.17 -2.68 -4.31
C LEU A 428 -31.68 -1.25 -4.09
N ARG A 429 -30.37 -1.02 -4.12
CA ARG A 429 -29.79 0.28 -3.77
C ARG A 429 -30.00 1.32 -4.87
N THR A 430 -30.68 2.41 -4.51
CA THR A 430 -31.01 3.54 -5.40
C THR A 430 -30.54 4.87 -4.80
N PRO A 431 -30.27 5.89 -5.64
CA PRO A 431 -29.94 7.23 -5.16
C PRO A 431 -31.12 7.86 -4.43
N GLY A 432 -30.83 8.68 -3.43
CA GLY A 432 -31.86 9.37 -2.64
C GLY A 432 -31.27 10.16 -1.48
N GLY A 433 -31.89 11.30 -1.15
CA GLY A 433 -31.41 12.19 -0.08
C GLY A 433 -29.95 12.62 -0.30
N ARG A 434 -29.05 12.24 0.63
CA ARG A 434 -27.61 12.53 0.57
C ARG A 434 -26.78 11.46 -0.15
N LEU A 435 -27.41 10.41 -0.68
CA LEU A 435 -26.74 9.35 -1.42
C LEU A 435 -26.67 9.69 -2.91
N ALA A 436 -25.47 10.06 -3.38
CA ALA A 436 -25.24 10.42 -4.76
C ALA A 436 -25.39 9.20 -5.71
N PRO A 437 -25.78 9.40 -6.98
CA PRO A 437 -25.93 8.31 -7.95
C PRO A 437 -24.67 7.46 -8.13
N HIS A 438 -23.50 8.08 -8.19
CA HIS A 438 -22.23 7.37 -8.36
C HIS A 438 -21.85 6.51 -7.15
N ASP A 439 -22.29 6.90 -5.94
CA ASP A 439 -22.12 6.09 -4.73
C ASP A 439 -23.14 4.94 -4.72
N ALA A 440 -24.43 5.22 -4.99
CA ALA A 440 -25.50 4.22 -5.00
C ALA A 440 -25.21 3.08 -5.98
N PHE A 441 -24.76 3.43 -7.18
CA PHE A 441 -24.50 2.49 -8.28
C PHE A 441 -23.07 1.99 -8.35
N ALA A 442 -22.21 2.25 -7.36
CA ALA A 442 -20.79 1.91 -7.40
C ALA A 442 -20.52 0.44 -7.77
N LEU A 443 -21.23 -0.52 -7.15
CA LEU A 443 -21.10 -1.95 -7.47
C LEU A 443 -21.62 -2.29 -8.87
N ARG A 444 -22.75 -1.69 -9.29
CA ARG A 444 -23.33 -1.91 -10.62
C ARG A 444 -22.39 -1.43 -11.71
N THR A 445 -21.85 -0.22 -11.56
CA THR A 445 -20.89 0.37 -12.48
C THR A 445 -19.58 -0.43 -12.51
N TYR A 446 -19.09 -0.89 -11.35
CA TYR A 446 -17.92 -1.78 -11.30
C TYR A 446 -18.17 -3.08 -12.06
N ALA A 447 -19.29 -3.74 -11.81
CA ALA A 447 -19.65 -4.98 -12.50
C ALA A 447 -19.83 -4.74 -14.00
N ALA A 448 -20.50 -3.67 -14.41
CA ALA A 448 -20.73 -3.32 -15.81
C ALA A 448 -19.43 -3.07 -16.58
N TYR A 449 -18.46 -2.39 -15.98
CA TYR A 449 -17.21 -2.04 -16.65
C TYR A 449 -16.12 -3.12 -16.59
N TYR A 450 -16.04 -3.92 -15.52
CA TYR A 450 -14.84 -4.74 -15.26
C TYR A 450 -15.10 -6.24 -15.11
N LEU A 451 -16.32 -6.69 -14.82
CA LEU A 451 -16.59 -8.11 -14.54
C LEU A 451 -17.69 -8.72 -15.39
N SER A 452 -18.67 -7.93 -15.85
CA SER A 452 -20.04 -8.36 -16.18
C SER A 452 -20.85 -8.87 -14.96
N PRO A 453 -22.18 -9.00 -15.05
CA PRO A 453 -22.98 -9.63 -14.00
C PRO A 453 -22.56 -11.07 -13.70
N TYR A 454 -22.14 -11.82 -14.73
CA TYR A 454 -21.67 -13.20 -14.57
C TYR A 454 -20.33 -13.27 -13.85
N GLY A 455 -19.41 -12.34 -14.14
CA GLY A 455 -18.15 -12.23 -13.42
C GLY A 455 -18.35 -11.82 -11.97
N LEU A 456 -19.37 -10.98 -11.66
CA LEU A 456 -19.73 -10.68 -10.28
C LEU A 456 -20.22 -11.93 -9.53
N VAL A 457 -21.07 -12.75 -10.14
CA VAL A 457 -21.50 -14.03 -9.54
C VAL A 457 -20.31 -14.96 -9.34
N ALA A 458 -19.42 -15.09 -10.33
CA ALA A 458 -18.20 -15.90 -10.21
C ALA A 458 -17.29 -15.39 -9.08
N ALA A 459 -17.13 -14.07 -8.92
CA ALA A 459 -16.36 -13.47 -7.84
C ALA A 459 -16.98 -13.76 -6.46
N LEU A 460 -18.31 -13.68 -6.32
CA LEU A 460 -19.00 -14.00 -5.07
C LEU A 460 -18.89 -15.49 -4.69
N LEU A 461 -18.99 -16.38 -5.69
CA LEU A 461 -18.77 -17.82 -5.49
C LEU A 461 -17.32 -18.12 -5.12
N GLY A 462 -16.36 -17.51 -5.83
CA GLY A 462 -14.93 -17.59 -5.55
C GLY A 462 -14.61 -17.11 -4.13
N PHE A 463 -15.20 -16.00 -3.70
CA PHE A 463 -15.09 -15.49 -2.34
C PHE A 463 -15.64 -16.48 -1.30
N ALA A 464 -16.83 -17.05 -1.52
CA ALA A 464 -17.39 -18.04 -0.60
C ALA A 464 -16.52 -19.30 -0.48
N LEU A 465 -15.92 -19.75 -1.59
CA LEU A 465 -14.96 -20.85 -1.61
C LEU A 465 -13.67 -20.50 -0.86
N LEU A 466 -13.11 -19.31 -1.09
CA LEU A 466 -11.93 -18.79 -0.39
C LEU A 466 -12.17 -18.75 1.13
N VAL A 467 -13.32 -18.23 1.56
CA VAL A 467 -13.70 -18.16 2.98
C VAL A 467 -13.83 -19.57 3.55
N ARG A 468 -14.55 -20.47 2.87
CA ARG A 468 -14.73 -21.86 3.33
C ARG A 468 -13.40 -22.59 3.51
N GLN A 469 -12.46 -22.42 2.57
CA GLN A 469 -11.19 -23.14 2.58
C GLN A 469 -10.13 -22.51 3.49
N SER A 470 -10.11 -21.18 3.59
CA SER A 470 -8.91 -20.46 4.04
C SER A 470 -9.16 -19.37 5.08
N PHE A 471 -10.40 -19.18 5.58
CA PHE A 471 -10.74 -18.11 6.52
C PHE A 471 -9.78 -18.00 7.70
N TRP A 472 -9.59 -19.09 8.45
CA TRP A 472 -8.77 -19.07 9.65
C TRP A 472 -7.26 -18.95 9.38
N ARG A 473 -6.80 -19.41 8.21
CA ARG A 473 -5.38 -19.34 7.83
C ARG A 473 -4.98 -17.99 7.24
N ASN A 474 -5.94 -17.27 6.66
CA ASN A 474 -5.74 -16.02 5.91
C ASN A 474 -6.79 -14.95 6.28
N SER A 475 -7.19 -14.89 7.55
CA SER A 475 -8.28 -14.03 8.02
C SER A 475 -8.06 -12.56 7.72
N ALA A 476 -6.82 -12.06 7.87
CA ALA A 476 -6.47 -10.69 7.53
C ALA A 476 -6.68 -10.36 6.06
N LEU A 477 -6.38 -11.29 5.14
CA LEU A 477 -6.58 -11.12 3.70
C LEU A 477 -8.07 -10.98 3.39
N ILE A 478 -8.85 -11.94 3.86
CA ILE A 478 -10.30 -12.02 3.63
C ILE A 478 -11.00 -10.81 4.24
N LEU A 479 -10.70 -10.49 5.50
CA LEU A 479 -11.31 -9.34 6.17
C LEU A 479 -10.88 -8.03 5.53
N SER A 480 -9.67 -7.93 4.96
CA SER A 480 -9.26 -6.73 4.21
C SER A 480 -10.08 -6.57 2.93
N LEU A 481 -10.26 -7.64 2.15
CA LEU A 481 -11.14 -7.62 0.98
C LEU A 481 -12.57 -7.18 1.37
N VAL A 482 -13.11 -7.75 2.45
CA VAL A 482 -14.44 -7.40 2.98
C VAL A 482 -14.48 -5.92 3.36
N THR A 483 -13.58 -5.45 4.24
CA THR A 483 -13.57 -4.07 4.74
C THR A 483 -13.45 -3.06 3.60
N PHE A 484 -12.54 -3.29 2.63
CA PHE A 484 -12.39 -2.41 1.48
C PHE A 484 -13.63 -2.43 0.58
N SER A 485 -14.20 -3.60 0.30
CA SER A 485 -15.40 -3.74 -0.52
C SER A 485 -16.58 -3.00 0.10
N PHE A 486 -16.85 -3.22 1.40
CA PHE A 486 -17.91 -2.50 2.10
C PHE A 486 -17.69 -0.99 2.08
N PHE A 487 -16.45 -0.52 2.31
CA PHE A 487 -16.16 0.91 2.32
C PHE A 487 -16.36 1.56 0.94
N PHE A 488 -15.72 1.02 -0.10
CA PHE A 488 -15.73 1.64 -1.44
C PHE A 488 -17.02 1.43 -2.21
N PHE A 489 -17.74 0.32 -2.01
CA PHE A 489 -19.07 0.17 -2.58
C PHE A 489 -20.13 0.95 -1.79
N TYR A 490 -19.92 1.25 -0.50
CA TYR A 490 -20.79 2.17 0.23
C TYR A 490 -20.60 3.62 -0.22
N LYS A 491 -19.36 4.11 -0.28
CA LYS A 491 -19.10 5.49 -0.72
C LYS A 491 -17.78 5.56 -1.50
N ILE A 492 -17.88 5.69 -2.81
CA ILE A 492 -16.73 5.56 -3.71
C ILE A 492 -15.87 6.83 -3.74
N ARG A 493 -16.47 7.99 -3.44
CA ARG A 493 -15.79 9.30 -3.34
C ARG A 493 -14.88 9.59 -4.53
N ILE A 494 -15.39 9.30 -5.72
CA ILE A 494 -14.72 9.58 -6.98
C ILE A 494 -15.78 9.77 -8.05
N VAL A 495 -15.49 10.66 -8.98
CA VAL A 495 -16.34 10.83 -10.17
C VAL A 495 -16.31 9.52 -10.97
N PRO A 496 -17.45 9.03 -11.49
CA PRO A 496 -17.54 7.74 -12.19
C PRO A 496 -16.99 7.82 -13.64
N GLU A 497 -15.87 8.52 -13.85
CA GLU A 497 -15.10 8.46 -15.09
C GLU A 497 -14.41 7.10 -15.15
N HIS A 498 -14.66 6.32 -16.22
CA HIS A 498 -14.31 4.90 -16.33
C HIS A 498 -12.95 4.54 -15.69
N PHE A 499 -11.84 4.91 -16.33
CA PHE A 499 -10.50 4.62 -15.81
C PHE A 499 -10.21 5.28 -14.47
N TRP A 500 -10.73 6.47 -14.21
CA TRP A 500 -10.48 7.18 -12.96
C TRP A 500 -11.09 6.45 -11.75
N MET A 501 -12.30 5.92 -11.92
CA MET A 501 -13.05 5.21 -10.90
C MET A 501 -12.35 3.90 -10.47
N THR A 502 -11.68 3.20 -11.41
CA THR A 502 -11.07 1.89 -11.12
C THR A 502 -9.99 1.94 -10.05
N ARG A 503 -9.38 3.11 -9.87
CA ARG A 503 -8.38 3.41 -8.85
C ARG A 503 -8.80 3.01 -7.43
N ARG A 504 -10.10 3.05 -7.13
CA ARG A 504 -10.61 2.67 -5.80
C ARG A 504 -10.61 1.16 -5.57
N PHE A 505 -10.67 0.37 -6.64
CA PHE A 505 -10.76 -1.09 -6.58
C PHE A 505 -9.40 -1.76 -6.77
N LEU A 506 -8.50 -1.10 -7.52
CA LEU A 506 -7.21 -1.64 -7.93
C LEU A 506 -6.31 -2.17 -6.79
N PRO A 507 -6.23 -1.55 -5.60
CA PRO A 507 -5.29 -2.03 -4.59
C PRO A 507 -5.63 -3.38 -3.97
N ILE A 508 -6.91 -3.77 -3.93
CA ILE A 508 -7.32 -5.01 -3.25
C ILE A 508 -8.60 -5.66 -3.79
N ILE A 509 -9.62 -4.88 -4.19
CA ILE A 509 -10.93 -5.42 -4.59
C ILE A 509 -10.88 -6.09 -5.97
N LEU A 510 -10.16 -5.48 -6.91
CA LEU A 510 -10.00 -6.04 -8.25
C LEU A 510 -8.98 -7.20 -8.28
N PRO A 511 -7.84 -7.14 -7.57
CA PRO A 511 -6.89 -8.25 -7.50
C PRO A 511 -7.38 -9.52 -6.80
N MET A 512 -8.25 -9.38 -5.78
CA MET A 512 -8.73 -10.49 -4.94
C MET A 512 -10.12 -10.94 -5.37
#